data_AF-A0A2G8LH04-F1
#
_entry.id   AF-A0A2G8LH04-F1
#
_cell.length_a   1.000
_cell.length_b   1.000
_cell.length_c   1.000
_cell.angle_alpha   90.00
_cell.angle_beta   90.00
_cell.angle_gamma   90.00
#
_symmetry.space_group_name_H-M   'P 1'
#
loop_
_entity.id
_entity.type
_entity.pdbx_description
1 polymer ?
#
loop_
_entity_poly.entity_id
_entity_poly.type
_entity_poly.pdbx_seq_one_letter_code
_entity_poly.pdbx_strand_id
1 'polypeptide(L)'
;MPCVLWVARNSSAYLSDLVHPMAKLEASSTRLFASAWRPIANMIRVFMLLMTVGAVLGTYIIQGNTAPTLTRVNTGPKPCQTIPQWEGRASEWNHITESNNRYIISFDGVGLRKRVLKEAKSFMPGERQYNYIMEFKTNTLYTINLNLNTCTVTNLTQPWQNHTIPTDATLEDEYELGAPGSGFRVREWSDRLPARRAESWIGIFTIAGCWPIVEIFTDDDPQNPVSFTTRFFDLTPGIANMSVFDPPEICKSQTVHPEPEFEPEPEFEPELEFDPPITNQNFNVTIDDDKDSGPVNSYFKKGWNYLKSWF
;
A
#
# COMPACT_ATOMS: atom_id res chain seq x y z
N MET A 1 -35.16 -47.30 -14.87
CA MET A 1 -33.76 -47.21 -15.35
C MET A 1 -32.94 -46.47 -14.30
N PRO A 2 -32.07 -47.15 -13.54
CA PRO A 2 -30.97 -46.48 -12.84
C PRO A 2 -29.62 -47.04 -13.32
N CYS A 3 -28.67 -46.14 -13.59
CA CYS A 3 -27.30 -46.52 -13.98
C CYS A 3 -26.47 -46.87 -12.75
N VAL A 4 -25.76 -47.98 -12.89
CA VAL A 4 -24.89 -48.66 -11.94
C VAL A 4 -23.43 -48.20 -12.15
N LEU A 5 -22.69 -48.16 -11.04
CA LEU A 5 -21.23 -48.18 -10.79
C LEU A 5 -20.25 -48.04 -11.97
N TRP A 6 -19.11 -47.37 -11.74
CA TRP A 6 -17.80 -47.99 -11.97
C TRP A 6 -16.74 -47.53 -10.95
N VAL A 7 -16.11 -48.51 -10.32
CA VAL A 7 -14.86 -48.43 -9.53
C VAL A 7 -13.73 -48.84 -10.46
N ALA A 8 -12.61 -48.13 -10.49
CA ALA A 8 -11.39 -48.60 -11.13
C ALA A 8 -10.19 -48.52 -10.18
N ARG A 9 -9.56 -49.68 -9.97
CA ARG A 9 -8.27 -49.90 -9.30
C ARG A 9 -7.11 -49.71 -10.29
N ASN A 10 -5.97 -49.27 -9.74
CA ASN A 10 -4.55 -49.56 -10.03
C ASN A 10 -4.12 -49.96 -11.47
N SER A 11 -2.97 -49.41 -11.92
CA SER A 11 -1.65 -50.10 -11.91
C SER A 11 -0.56 -49.35 -12.70
N SER A 12 0.70 -49.59 -12.27
CA SER A 12 2.01 -49.33 -12.92
C SER A 12 2.62 -47.94 -12.65
N ALA A 13 3.63 -47.75 -11.80
CA ALA A 13 4.99 -48.34 -11.74
C ALA A 13 5.85 -48.01 -12.97
N TYR A 14 6.89 -47.18 -12.78
CA TYR A 14 8.32 -47.54 -12.96
C TYR A 14 9.25 -46.33 -12.78
N LEU A 15 10.42 -46.61 -12.14
CA LEU A 15 11.75 -45.97 -12.22
C LEU A 15 12.36 -45.40 -10.91
N SER A 16 13.06 -46.32 -10.22
CA SER A 16 14.47 -46.26 -9.73
C SER A 16 14.92 -45.05 -8.92
N ASP A 17 15.18 -45.18 -7.62
CA ASP A 17 16.36 -45.80 -6.97
C ASP A 17 17.69 -45.06 -7.21
N LEU A 18 18.14 -44.32 -6.20
CA LEU A 18 19.56 -44.16 -5.80
C LEU A 18 19.63 -43.34 -4.50
N VAL A 19 19.56 -44.03 -3.36
CA VAL A 19 20.04 -43.52 -2.07
C VAL A 19 20.86 -44.63 -1.42
N HIS A 20 22.15 -44.37 -1.19
CA HIS A 20 22.95 -45.13 -0.24
C HIS A 20 23.70 -44.18 0.71
N PRO A 21 23.81 -44.53 2.00
CA PRO A 21 24.48 -43.73 3.02
C PRO A 21 25.91 -44.25 3.28
N MET A 22 26.84 -43.37 3.61
CA MET A 22 28.04 -43.72 4.40
C MET A 22 28.60 -42.47 5.08
N ALA A 23 28.57 -42.40 6.40
CA ALA A 23 29.53 -41.62 7.19
C ALA A 23 29.49 -42.04 8.67
N LYS A 24 30.39 -42.97 9.05
CA LYS A 24 30.91 -43.11 10.41
C LYS A 24 32.25 -43.83 10.36
N LEU A 25 33.30 -43.18 10.87
CA LEU A 25 34.61 -43.66 11.41
C LEU A 25 35.58 -42.48 11.29
N GLU A 26 35.78 -41.70 12.36
CA GLU A 26 36.75 -41.89 13.46
C GLU A 26 38.09 -41.17 13.23
N ALA A 27 38.30 -40.17 14.10
CA ALA A 27 39.49 -39.82 14.88
C ALA A 27 40.92 -39.90 14.29
N SER A 28 41.70 -38.91 14.74
CA SER A 28 43.17 -38.87 14.86
C SER A 28 43.92 -38.14 13.75
N SER A 29 44.33 -36.91 14.05
CA SER A 29 45.74 -36.46 13.89
C SER A 29 45.84 -34.96 14.21
N THR A 30 45.83 -34.65 15.51
CA THR A 30 46.45 -33.42 16.02
C THR A 30 47.94 -33.68 16.19
N ARG A 31 48.75 -33.10 15.30
CA ARG A 31 50.18 -32.74 15.41
C ARG A 31 50.79 -32.88 14.03
N LEU A 32 51.05 -31.73 13.38
CA LEU A 32 52.13 -31.48 12.40
C LEU A 32 51.78 -30.22 11.59
N PHE A 33 51.64 -29.07 12.25
CA PHE A 33 51.65 -27.75 11.59
C PHE A 33 52.58 -26.81 12.36
N ALA A 34 53.87 -27.11 12.29
CA ALA A 34 54.92 -26.26 12.84
C ALA A 34 56.20 -26.41 12.00
N SER A 35 56.16 -26.06 10.70
CA SER A 35 57.39 -25.93 9.90
C SER A 35 57.27 -25.18 8.56
N ALA A 36 56.29 -24.28 8.37
CA ALA A 36 56.13 -23.59 7.07
C ALA A 36 55.93 -22.06 7.12
N TRP A 37 56.28 -21.41 8.24
CA TRP A 37 56.15 -19.94 8.39
C TRP A 37 57.50 -19.24 8.57
N ARG A 38 58.44 -19.45 7.63
CA ARG A 38 59.73 -18.74 7.64
C ARG A 38 60.17 -18.01 6.35
N PRO A 39 59.46 -18.01 5.20
CA PRO A 39 59.90 -17.16 4.08
C PRO A 39 59.08 -15.87 3.84
N ILE A 40 57.96 -15.61 4.53
CA ILE A 40 57.10 -14.44 4.22
C ILE A 40 57.54 -13.15 4.95
N ALA A 41 58.29 -13.26 6.05
CA ALA A 41 58.68 -12.09 6.87
C ALA A 41 59.77 -11.19 6.23
N ASN A 42 60.51 -11.68 5.23
CA ASN A 42 61.56 -10.90 4.55
C ASN A 42 61.07 -10.12 3.33
N MET A 43 59.87 -10.44 2.79
CA MET A 43 59.31 -9.68 1.66
C MET A 43 58.66 -8.36 2.10
N ILE A 44 58.15 -8.28 3.34
CA ILE A 44 57.51 -7.07 3.89
C ILE A 44 58.53 -5.98 4.25
N ARG A 45 59.79 -6.35 4.57
CA ARG A 45 60.84 -5.36 4.90
C ARG A 45 61.44 -4.66 3.67
N VAL A 46 61.44 -5.29 2.50
CA VAL A 46 61.95 -4.67 1.27
C VAL A 46 60.92 -3.70 0.67
N PHE A 47 59.62 -3.99 0.82
CA PHE A 47 58.55 -3.12 0.30
C PHE A 47 58.36 -1.82 1.12
N MET A 48 58.66 -1.81 2.42
CA MET A 48 58.58 -0.58 3.23
C MET A 48 59.75 0.38 3.01
N LEU A 49 60.91 -0.07 2.50
CA LEU A 49 62.06 0.80 2.26
C LEU A 49 61.98 1.58 0.93
N LEU A 50 61.13 1.13 0.00
CA LEU A 50 60.93 1.78 -1.30
C LEU A 50 59.86 2.89 -1.28
N MET A 51 59.08 3.02 -0.20
CA MET A 51 58.10 4.11 -0.05
C MET A 51 58.62 5.35 0.69
N THR A 52 59.86 5.36 1.20
CA THR A 52 60.41 6.51 1.95
C THR A 52 61.41 7.36 1.16
N VAL A 53 61.77 7.00 -0.07
CA VAL A 53 62.71 7.77 -0.92
C VAL A 53 62.00 8.65 -1.97
N GLY A 54 60.67 8.57 -2.08
CA GLY A 54 59.86 9.45 -2.96
C GLY A 54 59.36 10.75 -2.32
N ALA A 55 59.95 11.19 -1.20
CA ALA A 55 59.42 12.29 -0.38
C ALA A 55 60.24 13.60 -0.42
N VAL A 56 61.15 13.77 -1.40
CA VAL A 56 61.88 15.04 -1.57
C VAL A 56 62.05 15.31 -3.05
N LEU A 57 61.11 16.07 -3.63
CA LEU A 57 61.21 16.92 -4.83
C LEU A 57 59.80 17.04 -5.45
N GLY A 58 59.04 18.07 -5.05
CA GLY A 58 57.72 18.29 -5.64
C GLY A 58 56.81 19.30 -4.95
N THR A 59 57.33 20.28 -4.22
CA THR A 59 56.53 21.44 -3.80
C THR A 59 56.46 22.44 -4.95
N TYR A 60 55.57 22.23 -5.91
CA TYR A 60 55.15 23.28 -6.85
C TYR A 60 53.69 23.06 -7.29
N ILE A 61 52.83 23.97 -6.81
CA ILE A 61 51.57 24.46 -7.41
C ILE A 61 50.61 23.41 -7.98
N ILE A 62 49.51 23.14 -7.26
CA ILE A 62 48.21 22.90 -7.87
C ILE A 62 47.18 23.74 -7.12
N GLN A 63 46.67 24.76 -7.80
CA GLN A 63 45.51 25.55 -7.40
C GLN A 63 44.29 24.64 -7.22
N GLY A 64 43.42 25.01 -6.29
CA GLY A 64 42.22 24.26 -5.93
C GLY A 64 41.34 23.93 -7.14
N ASN A 65 41.28 22.65 -7.47
CA ASN A 65 40.16 22.06 -8.17
C ASN A 65 39.41 21.21 -7.15
N THR A 66 38.41 21.81 -6.50
CA THR A 66 37.32 21.03 -5.90
C THR A 66 36.79 20.12 -7.01
N ALA A 67 36.99 18.81 -6.86
CA ALA A 67 36.36 17.84 -7.74
C ALA A 67 34.87 18.19 -7.83
N PRO A 68 34.29 18.33 -9.03
CA PRO A 68 32.87 18.58 -9.14
C PRO A 68 32.15 17.39 -8.50
N THR A 69 31.49 17.65 -7.38
CA THR A 69 30.53 16.72 -6.80
C THR A 69 29.53 16.43 -7.91
N LEU A 70 29.60 15.24 -8.50
CA LEU A 70 28.62 14.75 -9.44
C LEU A 70 27.31 14.60 -8.65
N THR A 71 26.54 15.68 -8.57
CA THR A 71 25.13 15.60 -8.20
C THR A 71 24.50 14.78 -9.31
N ARG A 72 24.24 13.50 -9.04
CA ARG A 72 23.45 12.63 -9.91
C ARG A 72 22.11 13.33 -10.11
N VAL A 73 21.95 14.02 -11.24
CA VAL A 73 20.66 14.52 -11.66
C VAL A 73 19.81 13.26 -11.86
N ASN A 74 18.80 13.09 -11.02
CA ASN A 74 17.88 11.99 -11.15
C ASN A 74 17.03 12.28 -12.42
N THR A 75 17.51 11.80 -13.57
CA THR A 75 16.85 11.97 -14.89
C THR A 75 15.72 10.96 -15.10
N GLY A 76 15.27 10.30 -14.03
CA GLY A 76 14.15 9.38 -14.08
C GLY A 76 12.84 10.10 -14.47
N PRO A 77 11.82 9.33 -14.89
CA PRO A 77 10.48 9.86 -15.08
C PRO A 77 10.06 10.68 -13.86
N LYS A 78 9.42 11.82 -14.10
CA LYS A 78 8.82 12.63 -13.03
C LYS A 78 7.35 12.28 -12.87
N PRO A 79 6.79 12.38 -11.65
CA PRO A 79 5.35 12.33 -11.43
C PRO A 79 4.62 13.25 -12.41
N CYS A 80 3.66 12.71 -13.15
CA CYS A 80 2.73 13.52 -13.94
C CYS A 80 1.62 14.08 -13.02
N GLN A 81 0.80 14.98 -13.56
CA GLN A 81 -0.35 15.53 -12.83
C GLN A 81 -1.63 15.10 -13.49
N THR A 82 -2.53 14.50 -12.71
CA THR A 82 -3.89 14.17 -13.15
C THR A 82 -4.66 15.45 -13.46
N ILE A 83 -5.58 15.38 -14.43
CA ILE A 83 -6.49 16.50 -14.69
C ILE A 83 -7.25 16.89 -13.41
N PRO A 84 -7.41 18.18 -13.08
CA PRO A 84 -7.97 18.59 -11.79
C PRO A 84 -9.49 18.36 -11.67
N GLN A 85 -10.18 18.10 -12.77
CA GLN A 85 -11.62 17.89 -12.80
C GLN A 85 -11.95 16.71 -13.71
N TRP A 86 -12.68 15.74 -13.19
CA TRP A 86 -13.11 14.56 -13.93
C TRP A 86 -14.29 13.86 -13.24
N GLU A 87 -14.99 13.05 -14.01
CA GLU A 87 -16.03 12.14 -13.52
C GLU A 87 -15.71 10.72 -13.95
N GLY A 88 -16.31 9.74 -13.29
CA GLY A 88 -16.22 8.35 -13.72
C GLY A 88 -16.81 7.39 -12.71
N ARG A 89 -16.34 6.15 -12.76
CA ARG A 89 -16.75 5.09 -11.87
C ARG A 89 -15.55 4.48 -11.17
N ALA A 90 -15.80 3.84 -10.04
CA ALA A 90 -14.79 3.03 -9.40
C ALA A 90 -15.36 1.79 -8.71
N SER A 91 -14.47 0.83 -8.49
CA SER A 91 -14.71 -0.37 -7.69
C SER A 91 -13.65 -0.42 -6.61
N GLU A 92 -14.09 -0.28 -5.37
CA GLU A 92 -13.26 -0.34 -4.18
C GLU A 92 -13.43 -1.70 -3.53
N TRP A 93 -12.31 -2.35 -3.29
CA TRP A 93 -12.22 -3.55 -2.48
C TRP A 93 -11.68 -3.17 -1.11
N ASN A 94 -12.46 -3.44 -0.06
CA ASN A 94 -12.02 -3.34 1.32
C ASN A 94 -11.51 -4.71 1.75
N HIS A 95 -10.20 -4.82 1.99
CA HIS A 95 -9.56 -6.10 2.35
C HIS A 95 -9.89 -6.54 3.78
N ILE A 96 -10.32 -5.63 4.65
CA ILE A 96 -10.67 -5.93 6.05
C ILE A 96 -12.07 -6.53 6.15
N THR A 97 -13.03 -5.92 5.45
CA THR A 97 -14.43 -6.39 5.44
C THR A 97 -14.72 -7.36 4.30
N GLU A 98 -13.71 -7.68 3.49
CA GLU A 98 -13.80 -8.53 2.29
C GLU A 98 -14.96 -8.13 1.36
N SER A 99 -15.20 -6.83 1.25
CA SER A 99 -16.36 -6.29 0.53
C SER A 99 -15.94 -5.47 -0.68
N ASN A 100 -16.69 -5.62 -1.77
CA ASN A 100 -16.52 -4.81 -2.98
C ASN A 100 -17.69 -3.83 -3.11
N ASN A 101 -17.39 -2.55 -3.23
CA ASN A 101 -18.39 -1.52 -3.52
C ASN A 101 -18.07 -0.82 -4.83
N ARG A 102 -19.13 -0.37 -5.50
CA ARG A 102 -19.01 0.39 -6.74
C ARG A 102 -19.59 1.77 -6.56
N TYR A 103 -18.95 2.74 -7.19
CA TYR A 103 -19.27 4.14 -7.03
C TYR A 103 -19.27 4.88 -8.36
N ILE A 104 -20.11 5.91 -8.43
CA ILE A 104 -20.00 7.00 -9.41
C ILE A 104 -19.33 8.17 -8.70
N ILE A 105 -18.27 8.71 -9.30
CA ILE A 105 -17.46 9.77 -8.71
C ILE A 105 -17.50 11.02 -9.57
N SER A 106 -17.63 12.17 -8.92
CA SER A 106 -17.33 13.47 -9.48
C SER A 106 -16.23 14.11 -8.62
N PHE A 107 -15.08 14.38 -9.22
CA PHE A 107 -13.90 14.93 -8.56
C PHE A 107 -13.63 16.35 -9.04
N ASP A 108 -13.65 17.31 -8.11
CA ASP A 108 -13.38 18.73 -8.39
C ASP A 108 -12.22 19.24 -7.53
N GLY A 109 -11.00 19.08 -8.04
CA GLY A 109 -9.79 19.56 -7.38
C GLY A 109 -9.62 21.07 -7.38
N VAL A 110 -10.35 21.81 -8.21
CA VAL A 110 -10.39 23.29 -8.17
C VAL A 110 -11.35 23.76 -7.08
N GLY A 111 -12.50 23.09 -6.99
CA GLY A 111 -13.50 23.27 -5.96
C GLY A 111 -13.04 22.83 -4.57
N LEU A 112 -12.06 21.90 -4.48
CA LEU A 112 -11.72 21.13 -3.29
C LEU A 112 -12.94 20.38 -2.75
N ARG A 113 -13.62 19.66 -3.64
CA ARG A 113 -14.82 18.91 -3.33
C ARG A 113 -14.90 17.62 -4.12
N LYS A 114 -15.55 16.63 -3.53
CA LYS A 114 -15.77 15.31 -4.15
C LYS A 114 -17.20 14.88 -3.92
N ARG A 115 -17.72 14.11 -4.86
CA ARG A 115 -19.01 13.44 -4.71
C ARG A 115 -18.85 11.98 -5.05
N VAL A 116 -19.29 11.10 -4.16
CA VAL A 116 -19.20 9.65 -4.30
C VAL A 116 -20.59 9.07 -4.08
N LEU A 117 -21.18 8.50 -5.13
CA LEU A 117 -22.48 7.86 -5.09
C LEU A 117 -22.30 6.35 -5.17
N LYS A 118 -22.76 5.62 -4.15
CA LYS A 118 -22.76 4.15 -4.14
C LYS A 118 -23.78 3.59 -5.13
N GLU A 119 -23.32 2.76 -6.06
CA GLU A 119 -24.18 2.05 -7.00
C GLU A 119 -24.92 0.90 -6.29
N ALA A 120 -26.20 0.70 -6.63
CA ALA A 120 -26.94 -0.46 -6.15
C ALA A 120 -26.43 -1.74 -6.81
N LYS A 121 -26.25 -2.78 -6.02
CA LYS A 121 -25.98 -4.13 -6.53
C LYS A 121 -27.32 -4.83 -6.78
N SER A 122 -27.58 -5.20 -8.03
CA SER A 122 -28.86 -5.81 -8.46
C SER A 122 -29.27 -7.06 -7.68
N PHE A 123 -28.32 -7.77 -7.06
CA PHE A 123 -28.55 -9.04 -6.37
C PHE A 123 -28.45 -8.96 -4.84
N MET A 124 -28.32 -7.76 -4.27
CA MET A 124 -28.25 -7.55 -2.82
C MET A 124 -29.45 -6.72 -2.34
N PRO A 125 -30.64 -7.33 -2.25
CA PRO A 125 -31.82 -6.63 -1.75
C PRO A 125 -31.60 -6.17 -0.31
N GLY A 126 -31.93 -4.90 -0.03
CA GLY A 126 -31.78 -4.28 1.29
C GLY A 126 -30.49 -3.48 1.50
N GLU A 127 -29.53 -3.52 0.56
CA GLU A 127 -28.34 -2.68 0.65
C GLU A 127 -28.72 -1.19 0.52
N ARG A 128 -28.36 -0.40 1.54
CA ARG A 128 -28.60 1.05 1.53
C ARG A 128 -27.66 1.74 0.53
N GLN A 129 -28.24 2.58 -0.29
CA GLN A 129 -27.57 3.47 -1.23
C GLN A 129 -27.26 4.79 -0.55
N TYR A 130 -25.99 5.17 -0.62
CA TYR A 130 -25.50 6.41 -0.03
C TYR A 130 -24.92 7.32 -1.10
N ASN A 131 -25.17 8.61 -0.97
CA ASN A 131 -24.53 9.68 -1.72
C ASN A 131 -23.73 10.54 -0.73
N TYR A 132 -22.42 10.59 -0.93
CA TYR A 132 -21.50 11.37 -0.12
C TYR A 132 -21.10 12.61 -0.90
N ILE A 133 -21.30 13.79 -0.30
CA ILE A 133 -20.78 15.05 -0.84
C ILE A 133 -19.79 15.59 0.19
N MET A 134 -18.56 15.82 -0.24
CA MET A 134 -17.45 16.28 0.59
C MET A 134 -17.03 17.67 0.13
N GLU A 135 -17.11 18.65 1.02
CA GLU A 135 -16.66 20.02 0.77
C GLU A 135 -15.50 20.35 1.71
N PHE A 136 -14.28 20.34 1.18
CA PHE A 136 -13.08 20.52 1.99
C PHE A 136 -12.79 21.99 2.29
N LYS A 137 -13.41 22.96 1.58
CA LYS A 137 -13.28 24.38 1.97
C LYS A 137 -14.02 24.70 3.26
N THR A 138 -15.13 23.99 3.51
CA THR A 138 -15.94 24.17 4.73
C THR A 138 -15.79 23.01 5.71
N ASN A 139 -14.92 22.05 5.42
CA ASN A 139 -14.74 20.81 6.18
C ASN A 139 -16.07 20.11 6.47
N THR A 140 -16.92 19.95 5.47
CA THR A 140 -18.28 19.42 5.64
C THR A 140 -18.49 18.15 4.83
N LEU A 141 -18.98 17.10 5.49
CA LEU A 141 -19.42 15.86 4.87
C LEU A 141 -20.94 15.75 4.95
N TYR A 142 -21.58 15.62 3.80
CA TYR A 142 -22.99 15.24 3.68
C TYR A 142 -23.07 13.76 3.39
N THR A 143 -23.62 12.98 4.32
CA THR A 143 -23.95 11.56 4.13
C THR A 143 -25.44 11.44 3.90
N ILE A 144 -25.83 11.17 2.65
CA ILE A 144 -27.23 11.13 2.23
C ILE A 144 -27.63 9.68 2.01
N ASN A 145 -28.59 9.18 2.78
CA ASN A 145 -29.21 7.88 2.54
C ASN A 145 -30.36 8.03 1.55
N LEU A 146 -30.18 7.51 0.35
CA LEU A 146 -31.15 7.66 -0.75
C LEU A 146 -32.41 6.81 -0.54
N ASN A 147 -32.32 5.70 0.19
CA ASN A 147 -33.48 4.85 0.46
C ASN A 147 -34.41 5.45 1.51
N LEU A 148 -33.85 6.04 2.56
CA LEU A 148 -34.60 6.63 3.67
C LEU A 148 -34.86 8.12 3.48
N ASN A 149 -34.26 8.73 2.46
CA ASN A 149 -34.29 10.17 2.24
C ASN A 149 -33.86 10.98 3.48
N THR A 150 -32.83 10.48 4.17
CA THR A 150 -32.24 11.12 5.36
C THR A 150 -30.85 11.66 5.03
N CYS A 151 -30.43 12.69 5.77
CA CYS A 151 -29.12 13.29 5.62
C CYS A 151 -28.47 13.49 6.98
N THR A 152 -27.22 13.08 7.10
CA THR A 152 -26.36 13.37 8.25
C THR A 152 -25.26 14.31 7.79
N VAL A 153 -25.03 15.40 8.54
CA VAL A 153 -23.98 16.37 8.25
C VAL A 153 -22.94 16.30 9.35
N THR A 154 -21.70 15.96 8.99
CA THR A 154 -20.57 15.86 9.91
C THR A 154 -19.40 16.73 9.45
N ASN A 155 -18.44 16.96 10.35
CA ASN A 155 -17.19 17.61 9.99
C ASN A 155 -16.27 16.63 9.25
N LEU A 156 -15.65 17.09 8.16
CA LEU A 156 -14.51 16.42 7.55
C LEU A 156 -13.27 16.67 8.40
N THR A 157 -12.66 15.60 8.89
CA THR A 157 -11.43 15.65 9.66
C THR A 157 -10.21 15.38 8.80
N GLN A 158 -10.39 14.71 7.66
CA GLN A 158 -9.32 14.35 6.74
C GLN A 158 -8.90 15.54 5.86
N PRO A 159 -7.59 15.66 5.55
CA PRO A 159 -7.12 16.66 4.61
C PRO A 159 -7.60 16.36 3.19
N TRP A 160 -7.58 17.38 2.34
CA TRP A 160 -7.80 17.19 0.91
C TRP A 160 -6.71 16.29 0.30
N GLN A 161 -7.12 15.17 -0.28
CA GLN A 161 -6.26 14.34 -1.11
C GLN A 161 -6.61 14.48 -2.59
N ASN A 162 -5.60 14.73 -3.41
CA ASN A 162 -5.75 14.78 -4.85
C ASN A 162 -5.48 13.38 -5.42
N HIS A 163 -6.26 12.93 -6.42
CA HIS A 163 -5.96 11.68 -7.15
C HIS A 163 -4.87 11.93 -8.18
N THR A 164 -3.69 12.32 -7.70
CA THR A 164 -2.49 12.58 -8.48
C THR A 164 -1.29 11.94 -7.79
N ILE A 165 -0.25 11.68 -8.57
CA ILE A 165 1.00 11.17 -8.03
C ILE A 165 1.65 12.28 -7.18
N PRO A 166 1.99 12.02 -5.90
CA PRO A 166 2.76 12.94 -5.07
C PRO A 166 4.10 13.31 -5.72
N THR A 167 4.57 14.53 -5.50
CA THR A 167 5.81 15.02 -6.14
C THR A 167 7.07 14.30 -5.66
N ASP A 168 7.03 13.72 -4.46
CA ASP A 168 8.08 12.96 -3.80
C ASP A 168 7.87 11.44 -3.90
N ALA A 169 6.90 10.99 -4.71
CA ALA A 169 6.64 9.57 -4.93
C ALA A 169 7.84 8.88 -5.61
N THR A 170 8.06 7.62 -5.23
CA THR A 170 9.07 6.76 -5.82
C THR A 170 8.47 6.04 -7.04
N LEU A 171 9.14 6.11 -8.19
CA LEU A 171 8.79 5.30 -9.35
C LEU A 171 9.17 3.84 -9.06
N GLU A 172 8.20 2.93 -9.17
CA GLU A 172 8.43 1.50 -8.99
C GLU A 172 8.62 0.77 -10.31
N ASP A 173 7.69 0.96 -11.25
CA ASP A 173 7.74 0.26 -12.53
C ASP A 173 7.00 0.99 -13.68
N GLU A 174 7.26 0.55 -14.90
CA GLU A 174 6.59 0.99 -16.13
C GLU A 174 6.25 -0.23 -17.01
N TYR A 175 4.96 -0.52 -17.19
CA TYR A 175 4.49 -1.73 -17.90
C TYR A 175 3.27 -1.46 -18.78
N GLU A 176 2.89 -2.46 -19.60
CA GLU A 176 1.71 -2.41 -20.48
C GLU A 176 0.58 -3.25 -19.88
N LEU A 177 -0.60 -2.65 -19.73
CA LEU A 177 -1.83 -3.34 -19.36
C LEU A 177 -2.62 -3.68 -20.63
N GLY A 178 -2.99 -4.96 -20.79
CA GLY A 178 -3.73 -5.46 -21.94
C GLY A 178 -2.93 -6.45 -22.78
N ALA A 179 -3.45 -6.78 -23.97
CA ALA A 179 -2.74 -7.66 -24.90
C ALA A 179 -1.79 -6.84 -25.78
N PRO A 180 -0.70 -7.44 -26.30
CA PRO A 180 0.23 -6.74 -27.18
C PRO A 180 -0.50 -6.07 -28.36
N GLY A 181 -0.32 -4.76 -28.51
CA GLY A 181 -0.90 -3.97 -29.60
C GLY A 181 -2.34 -3.48 -29.38
N SER A 182 -2.99 -3.88 -28.29
CA SER A 182 -4.28 -3.32 -27.84
C SER A 182 -4.25 -2.82 -26.40
N GLY A 183 -3.12 -2.97 -25.70
CA GLY A 183 -2.89 -2.46 -24.37
C GLY A 183 -2.54 -0.97 -24.34
N PHE A 184 -2.34 -0.47 -23.12
CA PHE A 184 -1.86 0.88 -22.87
C PHE A 184 -0.79 0.87 -21.77
N ARG A 185 0.13 1.83 -21.85
CA ARG A 185 1.28 1.90 -20.94
C ARG A 185 0.93 2.67 -19.67
N VAL A 186 1.43 2.17 -18.56
CA VAL A 186 1.18 2.70 -17.22
C VAL A 186 2.49 2.83 -16.45
N ARG A 187 2.45 3.63 -15.38
CA ARG A 187 3.51 3.70 -14.39
C ARG A 187 2.94 3.45 -13.01
N GLU A 188 3.70 2.72 -12.23
CA GLU A 188 3.43 2.46 -10.83
C GLU A 188 4.34 3.34 -9.97
N TRP A 189 3.71 4.03 -9.02
CA TRP A 189 4.35 4.93 -8.08
C TRP A 189 3.98 4.52 -6.67
N SER A 190 4.86 4.78 -5.71
CA SER A 190 4.60 4.50 -4.31
C SER A 190 5.11 5.60 -3.39
N ASP A 191 4.75 5.50 -2.11
CA ASP A 191 5.34 6.28 -1.02
C ASP A 191 6.54 5.56 -0.37
N ARG A 192 7.17 4.61 -1.08
CA ARG A 192 8.29 3.83 -0.57
C ARG A 192 9.43 4.73 -0.13
N LEU A 193 9.84 4.53 1.12
CA LEU A 193 11.00 5.15 1.74
C LEU A 193 12.01 4.06 2.16
N PRO A 194 13.33 4.27 1.99
CA PRO A 194 14.33 3.26 2.32
C PRO A 194 14.29 2.73 3.76
N ALA A 195 13.78 3.54 4.70
CA ALA A 195 13.71 3.21 6.13
C ALA A 195 12.36 2.56 6.54
N ARG A 196 11.41 2.39 5.62
CA ARG A 196 10.08 1.82 5.90
C ARG A 196 10.01 0.38 5.37
N ARG A 197 9.32 -0.50 6.09
CA ARG A 197 9.20 -1.93 5.74
C ARG A 197 8.24 -2.19 4.58
N ALA A 198 7.19 -1.39 4.46
CA ALA A 198 6.13 -1.53 3.47
C ALA A 198 5.60 -0.16 3.07
N GLU A 199 5.04 -0.06 1.88
CA GLU A 199 4.35 1.11 1.34
C GLU A 199 3.00 1.30 2.06
N SER A 200 2.54 2.54 2.25
CA SER A 200 1.12 2.79 2.54
C SER A 200 0.31 3.23 1.35
N TRP A 201 0.98 3.63 0.27
CA TRP A 201 0.30 4.06 -0.94
C TRP A 201 1.02 3.51 -2.16
N ILE A 202 0.25 2.92 -3.06
CA ILE A 202 0.69 2.54 -4.40
C ILE A 202 -0.36 3.05 -5.39
N GLY A 203 0.08 3.80 -6.39
CA GLY A 203 -0.76 4.38 -7.43
C GLY A 203 -0.30 3.97 -8.82
N ILE A 204 -1.22 3.47 -9.63
CA ILE A 204 -1.00 3.08 -11.02
C ILE A 204 -1.72 4.08 -11.92
N PHE A 205 -0.95 4.80 -12.75
CA PHE A 205 -1.45 5.86 -13.62
C PHE A 205 -1.09 5.60 -15.07
N THR A 206 -1.95 6.03 -16.00
CA THR A 206 -1.61 5.99 -17.44
C THR A 206 -0.43 6.93 -17.73
N ILE A 207 0.48 6.51 -18.60
CA ILE A 207 1.53 7.42 -19.10
C ILE A 207 0.90 8.54 -19.93
N ALA A 208 -0.08 8.19 -20.76
CA ALA A 208 -0.83 9.15 -21.58
C ALA A 208 -1.97 9.75 -20.76
N GLY A 209 -1.91 11.06 -20.49
CA GLY A 209 -2.98 11.81 -19.83
C GLY A 209 -3.00 11.73 -18.29
N CYS A 210 -2.14 10.91 -17.67
CA CYS A 210 -2.01 10.80 -16.21
C CYS A 210 -3.33 10.44 -15.50
N TRP A 211 -4.06 9.47 -16.04
CA TRP A 211 -5.33 9.03 -15.47
C TRP A 211 -5.09 7.97 -14.39
N PRO A 212 -5.76 8.05 -13.23
CA PRO A 212 -5.68 7.00 -12.21
C PRO A 212 -6.34 5.73 -12.74
N ILE A 213 -5.74 4.58 -12.45
CA ILE A 213 -6.28 3.25 -12.82
C ILE A 213 -6.50 2.44 -11.56
N VAL A 214 -5.51 2.42 -10.67
CA VAL A 214 -5.58 1.73 -9.38
C VAL A 214 -4.90 2.59 -8.32
N GLU A 215 -5.51 2.67 -7.15
CA GLU A 215 -4.85 3.11 -5.93
C GLU A 215 -5.00 2.03 -4.86
N ILE A 216 -3.92 1.78 -4.13
CA ILE A 216 -3.87 0.86 -3.00
C ILE A 216 -3.44 1.67 -1.79
N PHE A 217 -4.22 1.56 -0.72
CA PHE A 217 -3.91 2.18 0.56
C PHE A 217 -3.81 1.11 1.63
N THR A 218 -2.71 1.10 2.37
CA THR A 218 -2.45 0.17 3.46
C THR A 218 -1.91 0.92 4.68
N ASP A 219 -2.62 0.87 5.80
CA ASP A 219 -2.17 1.40 7.09
C ASP A 219 -2.37 0.30 8.14
N ASP A 220 -1.30 -0.04 8.85
CA ASP A 220 -1.28 -1.05 9.89
C ASP A 220 -1.49 -0.46 11.30
N ASP A 221 -2.03 0.76 11.41
CA ASP A 221 -2.45 1.34 12.69
C ASP A 221 -3.30 0.33 13.50
N PRO A 222 -2.82 -0.12 14.67
CA PRO A 222 -3.52 -1.12 15.49
C PRO A 222 -4.94 -0.73 15.89
N GLN A 223 -5.24 0.57 15.97
CA GLN A 223 -6.56 1.09 16.34
C GLN A 223 -7.48 1.21 15.13
N ASN A 224 -6.90 1.35 13.94
CA ASN A 224 -7.60 1.78 12.74
C ASN A 224 -6.93 1.27 11.46
N PRO A 225 -6.85 -0.05 11.27
CA PRO A 225 -6.22 -0.59 10.08
C PRO A 225 -6.98 -0.12 8.84
N VAL A 226 -6.24 0.20 7.79
CA VAL A 226 -6.75 0.60 6.49
C VAL A 226 -6.17 -0.37 5.48
N SER A 227 -7.03 -0.97 4.66
CA SER A 227 -6.55 -1.77 3.53
C SER A 227 -7.60 -1.73 2.43
N PHE A 228 -7.36 -0.90 1.42
CA PHE A 228 -8.26 -0.70 0.29
C PHE A 228 -7.53 -0.81 -1.04
N THR A 229 -8.23 -1.31 -2.05
CA THR A 229 -7.81 -1.21 -3.45
C THR A 229 -8.94 -0.64 -4.27
N THR A 230 -8.72 0.54 -4.85
CA THR A 230 -9.70 1.26 -5.66
C THR A 230 -9.28 1.21 -7.12
N ARG A 231 -10.17 0.72 -7.98
CA ARG A 231 -9.99 0.68 -9.44
C ARG A 231 -10.89 1.71 -10.09
N PHE A 232 -10.33 2.55 -10.95
CA PHE A 232 -11.03 3.63 -11.64
C PHE A 232 -11.30 3.24 -13.10
N PHE A 233 -12.49 3.58 -13.60
CA PHE A 233 -12.90 3.27 -14.97
C PHE A 233 -13.97 4.24 -15.47
N ASP A 234 -14.15 4.30 -16.80
CA ASP A 234 -15.03 5.25 -17.49
C ASP A 234 -14.78 6.72 -17.13
N LEU A 235 -13.50 7.06 -16.98
CA LEU A 235 -13.10 8.42 -16.63
C LEU A 235 -13.32 9.37 -17.81
N THR A 236 -13.94 10.52 -17.53
CA THR A 236 -14.14 11.61 -18.48
C THR A 236 -13.59 12.92 -17.91
N PRO A 237 -12.97 13.77 -18.74
CA PRO A 237 -12.47 15.06 -18.28
C PRO A 237 -13.62 16.03 -18.01
N GLY A 238 -13.43 16.88 -17.00
CA GLY A 238 -14.42 17.87 -16.58
C GLY A 238 -15.56 17.27 -15.76
N ILE A 239 -16.57 18.09 -15.49
CA ILE A 239 -17.75 17.72 -14.71
C ILE A 239 -18.97 18.13 -15.51
N ALA A 240 -19.79 17.17 -15.91
CA ALA A 240 -20.90 17.42 -16.83
C ALA A 240 -21.98 18.31 -16.19
N ASN A 241 -22.23 18.14 -14.90
CA ASN A 241 -23.19 18.94 -14.15
C ASN A 241 -22.64 19.31 -12.77
N MET A 242 -22.32 20.59 -12.54
CA MET A 242 -21.79 21.06 -11.26
C MET A 242 -22.76 20.94 -10.09
N SER A 243 -24.07 20.83 -10.33
CA SER A 243 -25.06 20.67 -9.26
C SER A 243 -25.02 19.31 -8.56
N VAL A 244 -24.18 18.37 -9.01
CA VAL A 244 -23.94 17.12 -8.26
C VAL A 244 -23.32 17.36 -6.88
N PHE A 245 -22.68 18.52 -6.67
CA PHE A 245 -22.12 18.94 -5.38
C PHE A 245 -23.09 19.74 -4.52
N ASP A 246 -24.26 20.12 -5.04
CA ASP A 246 -25.23 20.87 -4.27
C ASP A 246 -25.98 19.91 -3.32
N PRO A 247 -25.87 20.08 -1.99
CA PRO A 247 -26.58 19.20 -1.06
C PRO A 247 -28.10 19.41 -1.20
N PRO A 248 -28.89 18.32 -1.14
CA PRO A 248 -30.35 18.41 -1.25
C PRO A 248 -30.95 19.16 -0.05
N GLU A 249 -32.17 19.66 -0.21
CA GLU A 249 -32.86 20.46 0.84
C GLU A 249 -32.92 19.75 2.20
N ILE A 250 -33.06 18.42 2.21
CA ILE A 250 -33.05 17.60 3.45
C ILE A 250 -31.79 17.76 4.30
N CYS A 251 -30.67 18.15 3.69
CA CYS A 251 -29.41 18.40 4.37
C CYS A 251 -29.29 19.84 4.89
N LYS A 252 -29.95 20.81 4.25
CA LYS A 252 -29.83 22.22 4.62
C LYS A 252 -30.49 22.54 5.96
N SER A 253 -31.46 21.72 6.38
CA SER A 253 -32.13 21.83 7.68
C SER A 253 -31.38 21.16 8.83
N GLN A 254 -30.25 20.49 8.57
CA GLN A 254 -29.51 19.75 9.60
C GLN A 254 -28.42 20.62 10.24
N THR A 255 -28.23 20.46 11.55
CA THR A 255 -27.07 21.00 12.25
C THR A 255 -25.87 20.08 12.04
N VAL A 256 -24.66 20.65 11.92
CA VAL A 256 -23.43 19.85 11.83
C VAL A 256 -23.22 19.13 13.15
N HIS A 257 -23.19 17.81 13.12
CA HIS A 257 -22.85 16.99 14.26
C HIS A 257 -21.34 16.72 14.28
N PRO A 258 -20.70 16.66 15.46
CA PRO A 258 -19.40 16.01 15.57
C PRO A 258 -19.49 14.62 14.95
N GLU A 259 -18.41 14.17 14.30
CA GLU A 259 -18.35 12.82 13.78
C GLU A 259 -18.72 11.83 14.91
N PRO A 260 -19.72 10.95 14.71
CA PRO A 260 -20.14 10.05 15.77
C PRO A 260 -18.96 9.15 16.13
N GLU A 261 -18.57 9.17 17.40
CA GLU A 261 -17.66 8.20 17.99
C GLU A 261 -18.38 6.84 17.88
N PHE A 262 -17.98 6.01 16.91
CA PHE A 262 -18.68 4.76 16.63
C PHE A 262 -18.39 3.79 17.77
N GLU A 263 -19.36 3.61 18.67
CA GLU A 263 -19.42 2.41 19.50
C GLU A 263 -19.46 1.22 18.54
N PRO A 264 -18.59 0.20 18.72
CA PRO A 264 -18.59 -0.96 17.84
C PRO A 264 -20.01 -1.53 17.74
N GLU A 265 -20.41 -1.86 16.51
CA GLU A 265 -21.70 -2.51 16.25
C GLU A 265 -21.79 -3.70 17.20
N PRO A 266 -22.87 -3.85 18.00
CA PRO A 266 -22.94 -4.91 18.99
C PRO A 266 -22.72 -6.23 18.27
N GLU A 267 -21.63 -6.89 18.66
CA GLU A 267 -21.27 -8.21 18.18
C GLU A 267 -22.50 -9.07 18.36
N PHE A 268 -23.03 -9.61 17.26
CA PHE A 268 -24.19 -10.47 17.31
C PHE A 268 -23.71 -11.75 18.01
N GLU A 269 -23.83 -11.81 19.33
CA GLU A 269 -23.52 -12.99 20.12
C GLU A 269 -24.34 -14.14 19.52
N PRO A 270 -23.70 -15.16 18.92
CA PRO A 270 -24.44 -16.35 18.55
C PRO A 270 -25.00 -16.92 19.85
N GLU A 271 -26.32 -17.14 19.89
CA GLU A 271 -26.98 -17.79 21.01
C GLU A 271 -26.19 -19.04 21.42
N LEU A 272 -25.65 -19.01 22.64
CA LEU A 272 -24.88 -20.06 23.26
C LEU A 272 -25.68 -21.38 23.31
N GLU A 273 -25.36 -22.30 22.39
CA GLU A 273 -25.70 -23.71 22.55
C GLU A 273 -24.67 -24.40 23.45
N PHE A 274 -25.14 -24.76 24.65
CA PHE A 274 -24.70 -25.82 25.58
C PHE A 274 -23.20 -26.16 25.69
N ASP A 275 -22.61 -25.77 26.82
CA ASP A 275 -21.32 -26.23 27.33
C ASP A 275 -21.23 -27.76 27.50
N PRO A 276 -20.07 -28.35 27.18
CA PRO A 276 -19.48 -29.41 27.99
C PRO A 276 -18.08 -29.03 28.52
N PRO A 277 -17.58 -29.74 29.56
CA PRO A 277 -16.77 -29.13 30.60
C PRO A 277 -15.28 -28.96 30.28
N ILE A 278 -14.79 -27.88 30.89
CA ILE A 278 -13.42 -27.39 31.05
C ILE A 278 -12.39 -28.51 31.31
N THR A 279 -11.27 -28.48 30.59
CA THR A 279 -9.97 -28.86 31.14
C THR A 279 -8.87 -27.88 30.74
N ASN A 280 -8.11 -27.47 31.76
CA ASN A 280 -7.07 -26.44 31.79
C ASN A 280 -5.91 -26.70 30.82
N GLN A 281 -5.40 -25.67 30.15
CA GLN A 281 -3.95 -25.45 29.99
C GLN A 281 -3.61 -23.95 29.97
N ASN A 282 -2.65 -23.60 30.83
CA ASN A 282 -2.02 -22.28 30.95
C ASN A 282 -1.11 -21.99 29.76
N PHE A 283 -1.17 -20.78 29.20
CA PHE A 283 -0.05 -20.21 28.44
C PHE A 283 0.07 -18.72 28.76
N ASN A 284 1.17 -18.37 29.44
CA ASN A 284 1.62 -17.00 29.63
C ASN A 284 2.48 -16.60 28.42
N VAL A 285 2.14 -15.48 27.77
CA VAL A 285 3.04 -14.79 26.85
C VAL A 285 3.14 -13.34 27.30
N THR A 286 4.33 -12.96 27.74
CA THR A 286 4.74 -11.57 27.98
C THR A 286 5.20 -10.98 26.65
N ILE A 287 4.66 -9.81 26.28
CA ILE A 287 5.14 -8.99 25.17
C ILE A 287 5.85 -7.79 25.79
N ASP A 288 7.13 -7.63 25.46
CA ASP A 288 7.96 -6.48 25.83
C ASP A 288 7.57 -5.26 24.97
N ASP A 289 7.23 -4.16 25.65
CA ASP A 289 7.03 -2.84 25.05
C ASP A 289 8.38 -2.20 24.73
N ASP A 290 8.68 -2.00 23.44
CA ASP A 290 9.80 -1.16 23.01
C ASP A 290 9.28 0.23 22.63
N LYS A 291 9.64 1.21 23.46
CA LYS A 291 9.49 2.65 23.23
C LYS A 291 10.70 3.17 22.46
N ASP A 292 10.48 3.77 21.30
CA ASP A 292 11.02 5.07 20.91
C ASP A 292 10.98 5.28 19.39
N SER A 293 10.29 6.33 18.94
CA SER A 293 10.80 7.21 17.88
C SER A 293 9.93 8.49 17.81
N GLY A 294 10.64 9.62 17.76
CA GLY A 294 10.11 10.99 17.78
C GLY A 294 9.30 11.39 16.53
N PRO A 295 9.15 12.71 16.27
CA PRO A 295 7.98 13.24 15.58
C PRO A 295 8.01 12.92 14.09
N VAL A 296 7.27 11.88 13.70
CA VAL A 296 6.98 11.55 12.30
C VAL A 296 5.87 12.48 11.81
N ASN A 297 6.11 13.08 10.64
CA ASN A 297 5.26 13.99 9.88
C ASN A 297 3.76 13.67 10.03
N SER A 298 2.98 14.66 10.46
CA SER A 298 1.58 14.57 10.88
C SER A 298 0.56 14.36 9.74
N TYR A 299 0.94 13.74 8.63
CA TYR A 299 0.10 13.68 7.43
C TYR A 299 -0.93 12.53 7.43
N PHE A 300 -0.82 11.56 8.33
CA PHE A 300 -1.61 10.32 8.22
C PHE A 300 -2.16 9.75 9.54
N LYS A 301 -2.26 10.54 10.62
CA LYS A 301 -2.79 10.04 11.90
C LYS A 301 -4.15 10.64 12.26
N LYS A 302 -5.21 9.85 12.05
CA LYS A 302 -6.38 9.60 12.96
C LYS A 302 -7.65 9.14 12.20
N GLY A 303 -8.25 8.03 12.65
CA GLY A 303 -9.71 7.78 12.70
C GLY A 303 -10.51 7.34 11.46
N TRP A 304 -10.85 6.03 11.38
CA TRP A 304 -12.11 5.35 10.96
C TRP A 304 -12.75 5.42 9.53
N ASN A 305 -13.72 4.50 9.32
CA ASN A 305 -14.04 3.62 8.16
C ASN A 305 -14.77 4.14 6.89
N TYR A 306 -14.80 3.26 5.87
CA TYR A 306 -15.56 3.22 4.59
C TYR A 306 -15.27 4.27 3.52
N LEU A 307 -14.68 5.39 3.91
CA LEU A 307 -14.46 6.53 3.05
C LEU A 307 -13.00 6.66 2.58
N LYS A 308 -12.03 6.13 3.34
CA LYS A 308 -10.58 6.39 3.21
C LYS A 308 -9.85 6.08 1.89
N SER A 309 -10.39 5.38 0.88
CA SER A 309 -9.69 5.38 -0.43
C SER A 309 -9.91 6.69 -1.20
N TRP A 310 -10.89 7.48 -0.79
CA TRP A 310 -11.29 8.74 -1.41
C TRP A 310 -10.83 9.98 -0.63
N PHE A 311 -10.20 9.84 0.54
CA PHE A 311 -9.89 10.92 1.50
C PHE A 311 -8.47 10.77 2.00
#